data_AF-A0A850DPA1-F1
#
_entry.id   AF-A0A850DPA1-F1
#
_cell.length_a   1.000
_cell.length_b   1.000
_cell.length_c   1.000
_cell.angle_alpha   90.00
_cell.angle_beta   90.00
_cell.angle_gamma   90.00
#
_symmetry.space_group_name_H-M   'P 1'
#
loop_
_entity.id
_entity.type
_entity.pdbx_description
1 polymer ?
#
loop_
_entity_poly.entity_id
_entity_poly.type
_entity_poly.pdbx_seq_one_letter_code
_entity_poly.pdbx_strand_id
1 'polypeptide(L)' 'MIPAIPRHDLDRTAGEALAQARVMCDAALHAAIDDLPKPLRHMAGYHFGWWDADGAPDRADAGKAL' A
#
# COMPACT_ATOMS: atom_id res chain seq x y z
N MET A 1 17.13 29.30 10.56
CA MET A 1 15.66 29.45 10.62
C MET A 1 15.07 28.21 9.94
N ILE A 2 14.70 27.19 10.74
CA ILE A 2 14.07 25.95 10.23
C ILE A 2 12.57 26.26 10.12
N PRO A 3 11.91 26.07 8.97
CA PRO A 3 10.47 26.30 8.88
C PRO A 3 9.76 25.30 9.79
N ALA A 4 8.85 25.81 10.63
CA ALA A 4 8.00 24.97 11.45
C ALA A 4 7.15 24.09 10.53
N ILE A 5 7.35 22.78 10.58
CA ILE A 5 6.43 21.83 9.95
C ILE A 5 5.06 22.08 10.62
N PRO A 6 4.02 22.46 9.86
CA PRO A 6 2.73 22.79 10.45
C PRO A 6 2.17 21.58 11.21
N ARG A 7 1.79 21.79 12.48
CA ARG A 7 1.30 20.78 13.45
C ARG A 7 -0.08 20.18 13.11
N HIS A 8 -0.43 20.02 11.83
CA HIS A 8 -1.65 19.30 11.42
C HIS A 8 -1.60 17.78 11.68
N ASP A 9 -0.54 17.28 12.33
CA ASP A 9 -0.29 15.87 12.63
C ASP A 9 -0.89 15.38 13.96
N LEU A 10 -1.30 16.28 14.87
CA LEU A 10 -1.61 15.88 16.25
C LEU A 10 -3.07 15.53 16.50
N ASP A 11 -3.96 15.87 15.57
CA ASP A 11 -5.40 15.61 15.66
C ASP A 11 -5.85 14.46 14.73
N ARG A 12 -4.94 13.90 13.92
CA ARG A 12 -5.26 12.74 13.08
C ARG A 12 -5.42 11.50 13.94
N THR A 13 -6.51 10.79 13.74
CA THR A 13 -6.66 9.45 14.29
C THR A 13 -5.59 8.53 13.71
N ALA A 14 -5.25 7.47 14.44
CA ALA A 14 -4.32 6.46 13.94
C ALA A 14 -4.77 5.87 12.57
N GLY A 15 -6.09 5.73 12.38
CA GLY A 15 -6.67 5.27 11.11
C GLY A 15 -6.46 6.23 9.95
N GLU A 16 -6.64 7.54 10.17
CA GLU A 16 -6.40 8.56 9.15
C GLU A 16 -4.91 8.68 8.79
N ALA A 17 -4.03 8.57 9.78
CA ALA A 17 -2.59 8.53 9.55
C ALA A 17 -2.18 7.31 8.72
N LEU A 18 -2.73 6.13 9.02
CA LEU A 18 -2.46 4.91 8.27
C LEU A 18 -3.03 4.96 6.84
N ALA A 19 -4.24 5.48 6.67
CA ALA A 19 -4.86 5.66 5.36
C ALA A 19 -4.03 6.62 4.48
N GLN A 20 -3.57 7.73 5.06
CA GLN A 20 -2.71 8.67 4.35
C GLN A 20 -1.37 8.04 3.97
N ALA A 21 -0.74 7.32 4.89
CA ALA A 21 0.52 6.61 4.62
C ALA A 21 0.34 5.57 3.50
N ARG A 22 -0.79 4.84 3.47
CA ARG A 22 -1.11 3.90 2.38
C ARG A 22 -1.16 4.62 1.03
N VAL A 23 -1.86 5.75 0.94
CA VAL A 23 -1.95 6.54 -0.31
C VAL A 23 -0.57 7.04 -0.76
N MET A 24 0.26 7.50 0.18
CA MET A 24 1.61 7.98 -0.14
C MET A 24 2.53 6.87 -0.66
N CYS A 25 2.38 5.65 -0.16
CA CYS A 25 3.21 4.51 -0.54
C CYS A 25 2.71 3.76 -1.79
N ASP A 26 1.45 3.94 -2.18
CA ASP A 26 0.78 3.11 -3.19
C ASP A 26 1.55 3.01 -4.51
N ALA A 27 1.90 4.15 -5.12
CA ALA A 27 2.61 4.18 -6.39
C ALA A 27 4.02 3.55 -6.30
N ALA A 28 4.73 3.80 -5.20
CA ALA A 28 6.08 3.23 -4.99
C ALA A 28 6.01 1.71 -4.75
N LEU A 29 4.98 1.25 -4.05
CA LEU A 29 4.72 -0.17 -3.81
C LEU A 29 4.43 -0.90 -5.12
N HIS A 30 3.52 -0.35 -5.94
CA HIS A 30 3.22 -0.90 -7.26
C HIS A 30 4.48 -1.00 -8.14
N ALA A 31 5.27 0.07 -8.23
CA ALA A 31 6.51 0.07 -9.01
C ALA A 31 7.52 -0.98 -8.52
N ALA A 32 7.68 -1.15 -7.21
CA ALA A 32 8.58 -2.14 -6.65
C ALA A 32 8.13 -3.58 -6.95
N ILE A 33 6.82 -3.85 -6.90
CA ILE A 33 6.26 -5.16 -7.23
C ILE A 33 6.40 -5.45 -8.72
N ASP A 34 6.20 -4.45 -9.58
CA ASP A 34 6.36 -4.60 -11.02
C ASP A 34 7.79 -4.95 -11.42
N ASP A 35 8.81 -4.55 -10.65
CA ASP A 35 10.21 -4.91 -10.92
C ASP A 35 10.56 -6.37 -10.55
N LEU A 36 9.71 -7.04 -9.77
CA LEU A 36 9.96 -8.43 -9.35
C LEU A 36 9.85 -9.42 -10.53
N PRO A 37 10.65 -10.51 -10.52
CA PRO A 37 10.43 -11.64 -11.40
C PRO A 37 8.99 -12.17 -11.34
N LYS A 38 8.45 -12.61 -12.47
CA LYS A 38 7.02 -12.97 -12.64
C LYS A 38 6.42 -13.81 -11.49
N PRO A 39 7.07 -14.88 -10.97
CA PRO A 39 6.49 -15.66 -9.87
C PRO A 39 6.35 -14.86 -8.58
N LEU A 40 7.34 -14.02 -8.26
CA LEU A 40 7.35 -13.18 -7.06
C LEU A 40 6.33 -12.03 -7.18
N ARG A 41 6.20 -11.44 -8.37
CA ARG A 41 5.16 -10.45 -8.66
C ARG A 41 3.77 -11.01 -8.44
N HIS A 42 3.48 -12.21 -8.95
CA HIS A 42 2.18 -12.87 -8.75
C HIS A 42 1.90 -13.14 -7.28
N MET A 43 2.87 -13.72 -6.55
CA MET A 43 2.72 -13.95 -5.11
C MET A 43 2.45 -12.65 -4.34
N ALA A 44 3.18 -11.57 -4.64
CA ALA A 44 2.95 -10.27 -4.02
C ALA A 44 1.54 -9.74 -4.33
N GLY A 45 1.12 -9.73 -5.60
CA GLY A 45 -0.21 -9.28 -6.01
C GLY A 45 -1.34 -10.09 -5.35
N TYR A 46 -1.17 -11.41 -5.21
CA TYR A 46 -2.10 -12.27 -4.47
C TYR A 46 -2.19 -11.87 -2.99
N HIS A 47 -1.06 -11.63 -2.33
CA HIS A 47 -1.04 -11.19 -0.94
C HIS A 47 -1.65 -9.80 -0.72
N PHE A 48 -1.52 -8.90 -1.69
CA PHE A 48 -2.18 -7.60 -1.68
C PHE A 48 -3.66 -7.66 -2.08
N GLY A 49 -4.18 -8.83 -2.47
CA GLY A 49 -5.56 -9.01 -2.93
C GLY A 49 -5.83 -8.40 -4.30
N TRP A 50 -4.80 -8.04 -5.05
CA TRP A 50 -4.94 -7.50 -6.41
C TRP A 50 -5.33 -8.58 -7.42
N TRP A 51 -4.84 -9.81 -7.19
CA TRP A 51 -5.11 -10.96 -8.04
C TRP A 51 -5.50 -12.18 -7.23
N ASP A 52 -6.28 -13.06 -7.85
CA ASP A 52 -6.51 -14.40 -7.32
C ASP A 52 -5.34 -15.36 -7.63
N ALA A 53 -5.50 -16.63 -7.27
CA ALA A 53 -4.50 -17.66 -7.50
C ALA A 53 -4.19 -17.90 -8.98
N ASP A 54 -5.15 -17.60 -9.87
CA ASP A 54 -5.03 -17.74 -11.32
C ASP A 54 -4.49 -16.47 -11.99
N GLY A 55 -4.34 -15.38 -11.23
CA GLY A 55 -3.83 -14.09 -11.71
C GLY A 55 -4.92 -13.17 -12.28
N ALA A 56 -6.19 -13.49 -12.07
CA ALA A 56 -7.29 -12.63 -12.47
C ALA A 56 -7.47 -11.49 -11.44
N PRO A 57 -7.87 -10.27 -11.88
CA PRO A 57 -8.15 -9.17 -10.97
C PRO A 57 -9.17 -9.55 -9.90
N ASP A 58 -8.82 -9.37 -8.63
CA ASP A 58 -9.71 -9.57 -7.49
C ASP A 58 -9.95 -8.23 -6.76
N ARG A 59 -11.10 -8.08 -6.13
CA ARG A 59 -11.43 -6.98 -5.19
C ARG A 59 -11.54 -7.52 -3.78
N ALA A 60 -10.68 -8.48 -3.41
CA ALA A 60 -10.52 -8.87 -2.02
C ALA A 60 -9.97 -7.67 -1.22
N ASP A 61 -10.49 -7.46 -0.01
CA ASP A 61 -9.94 -6.45 0.89
C ASP A 61 -8.44 -6.71 1.07
N ALA A 62 -7.62 -5.71 0.74
CA ALA A 62 -6.17 -5.79 0.85
C ALA A 62 -5.77 -6.14 2.27
N GLY A 63 -5.50 -7.43 2.53
CA GLY A 63 -5.39 -7.88 3.90
C GLY A 63 -5.26 -9.38 4.03
N LYS A 64 -4.03 -9.83 4.23
CA LYS A 64 -3.79 -10.55 5.47
C LYS A 64 -3.06 -9.61 6.42
N ALA A 65 -3.86 -8.74 7.05
CA ALA A 65 -3.56 -7.89 8.20
C ALA A 65 -2.56 -6.73 8.00
N LEU A 66 -3.11 -5.54 7.72
CA LEU A 66 -2.72 -4.30 8.40
C LEU A 66 -3.98 -3.61 8.92
#